data_AF-A0A0S2I1R9-F1
#
_entry.id   AF-A0A0S2I1R9-F1
#
_cell.length_a   1.000
_cell.length_b   1.000
_cell.length_c   1.000
_cell.angle_alpha   90.00
_cell.angle_beta   90.00
_cell.angle_gamma   90.00
#
_symmetry.space_group_name_H-M   'P 1'
#
loop_
_entity.id
_entity.type
_entity.pdbx_description
1 polymer ?
#
loop_
_entity_poly.entity_id
_entity_poly.type
_entity_poly.pdbx_seq_one_letter_code
_entity_poly.pdbx_strand_id
1 'polypeptide(L)'
;MLLFFTSVIGLQSFGNSGGVESLSVSQTCCMVGDTVWFNFDADLYKKAESVKWFSSINGTLGGGVSLAVNDLSAGMHKIWVEIDDSTCYEYSDSILIKPYRPSDSIKKLVQWMTGYFSSQAQADTSTDKYHVDVRLRMRRIWPDSSRNFWIYVEQAYAEDTAQPYRQRVYKVYEANGQIKDEVYKIAGDSLFVYAWQYPEKFNNLSKDDLELKPCCGMYFDWDPQNHLFIANTSGQKCRAGIPGVSYITSESKILPNQFTSWDLGYNKKGEVVMGPHSPYIFEKRYNYSIE
;
A
#
# COMPACT_ATOMS: atom_id res chain seq x y z
N MET A 1 -12.93 51.59 -28.95
CA MET A 1 -12.40 50.71 -30.00
C MET A 1 -12.01 49.40 -29.34
N LEU A 2 -12.61 48.31 -29.82
CA LEU A 2 -12.53 46.90 -29.42
C LEU A 2 -13.04 46.43 -28.05
N LEU A 3 -14.09 45.59 -28.18
CA LEU A 3 -14.72 44.70 -27.21
C LEU A 3 -13.86 43.45 -26.99
N PHE A 4 -13.86 42.92 -25.76
CA PHE A 4 -13.81 41.47 -25.52
C PHE A 4 -14.80 41.13 -24.40
N PHE A 5 -15.79 40.32 -24.75
CA PHE A 5 -16.71 39.67 -23.83
C PHE A 5 -15.93 38.68 -22.95
N THR A 6 -16.08 38.78 -21.63
CA THR A 6 -15.85 37.65 -20.73
C THR A 6 -17.18 37.29 -20.09
N SER A 7 -17.70 36.12 -20.46
CA SER A 7 -18.87 35.53 -19.82
C SER A 7 -18.48 35.13 -18.40
N VAL A 8 -18.98 35.86 -17.41
CA VAL A 8 -19.04 35.36 -16.04
C VAL A 8 -20.20 34.35 -16.02
N ILE A 9 -19.89 33.07 -16.16
CA ILE A 9 -20.82 32.02 -15.72
C ILE A 9 -20.77 32.08 -14.20
N GLY A 10 -21.73 32.81 -13.63
CA GLY A 10 -21.99 32.78 -12.21
C GLY A 10 -22.31 31.34 -11.81
N LEU A 11 -21.55 30.81 -10.87
CA LEU A 11 -21.99 29.69 -10.04
C LEU A 11 -23.25 30.15 -9.30
N GLN A 12 -24.41 29.93 -9.90
CA GLN A 12 -25.65 29.87 -9.15
C GLN A 12 -25.63 28.55 -8.39
N SER A 13 -25.33 28.66 -7.10
CA SER A 13 -25.79 27.72 -6.10
C SER A 13 -27.32 27.69 -6.16
N PHE A 14 -27.86 26.78 -6.95
CA PHE A 14 -29.24 26.36 -6.78
C PHE A 14 -29.26 25.41 -5.59
N GLY A 15 -29.67 25.94 -4.45
CA GLY A 15 -30.25 25.12 -3.41
C GLY A 15 -31.45 24.40 -4.01
N ASN A 16 -31.44 23.07 -3.91
CA ASN A 16 -32.67 22.30 -4.00
C ASN A 16 -33.02 21.83 -2.60
N SER A 17 -34.22 22.19 -2.20
CA SER A 17 -34.88 21.91 -0.93
C SER A 17 -35.20 20.42 -0.79
N GLY A 18 -34.78 19.81 0.32
CA GLY A 18 -35.43 18.64 0.94
C GLY A 18 -35.36 17.32 0.18
N GLY A 19 -34.21 16.65 0.21
CA GLY A 19 -34.07 15.23 -0.08
C GLY A 19 -32.92 14.66 0.74
N VAL A 20 -33.23 13.85 1.75
CA VAL A 20 -32.19 13.09 2.48
C VAL A 20 -31.80 11.93 1.55
N GLU A 21 -30.57 11.92 1.05
CA GLU A 21 -30.05 10.84 0.20
C GLU A 21 -29.96 9.56 1.04
N SER A 22 -30.87 8.62 0.80
CA SER A 22 -30.97 7.35 1.52
C SER A 22 -29.86 6.35 1.16
N LEU A 23 -29.04 6.63 0.14
CA LEU A 23 -27.98 5.77 -0.37
C LEU A 23 -26.74 6.59 -0.67
N SER A 24 -25.56 6.09 -0.30
CA SER A 24 -24.28 6.68 -0.68
C SER A 24 -23.25 5.63 -1.11
N VAL A 25 -22.52 5.97 -2.17
CA VAL A 25 -21.30 5.29 -2.59
C VAL A 25 -20.12 6.17 -2.22
N SER A 26 -19.09 5.61 -1.59
CA SER A 26 -17.98 6.39 -1.02
C SER A 26 -17.16 7.19 -2.03
N GLN A 27 -17.30 6.91 -3.33
CA GLN A 27 -16.57 7.54 -4.42
C GLN A 27 -17.29 7.34 -5.76
N THR A 28 -17.19 8.31 -6.66
CA THR A 28 -17.79 8.25 -8.00
C THR A 28 -16.86 7.62 -9.05
N CYS A 29 -15.58 7.44 -8.73
CA CYS A 29 -14.59 6.79 -9.60
C CYS A 29 -13.45 6.17 -8.77
N CYS A 30 -13.05 4.94 -9.08
CA CYS A 30 -11.86 4.30 -8.52
C CYS A 30 -11.24 3.28 -9.49
N MET A 31 -10.16 2.61 -9.08
CA MET A 31 -9.52 1.55 -9.87
C MET A 31 -10.06 0.18 -9.48
N VAL A 32 -9.96 -0.80 -10.40
CA VAL A 32 -10.29 -2.20 -10.12
C VAL A 32 -9.64 -2.65 -8.80
N GLY A 33 -10.53 -3.04 -7.90
CA GLY A 33 -10.31 -3.56 -6.56
C GLY A 33 -9.89 -2.58 -5.48
N ASP A 34 -10.01 -1.28 -5.70
CA ASP A 34 -10.08 -0.33 -4.58
C ASP A 34 -11.30 -0.67 -3.72
N THR A 35 -11.21 -0.49 -2.40
CA THR A 35 -12.37 -0.72 -1.54
C THR A 35 -13.38 0.40 -1.77
N VAL A 36 -14.60 0.02 -2.12
CA VAL A 36 -15.76 0.91 -2.24
C VAL A 36 -16.67 0.61 -1.06
N TRP A 37 -17.02 1.66 -0.32
CA TRP A 37 -18.00 1.55 0.76
C TRP A 37 -19.35 2.00 0.26
N PHE A 38 -20.36 1.20 0.56
CA PHE A 38 -21.75 1.50 0.31
C PHE A 38 -22.46 1.65 1.64
N ASN A 39 -23.32 2.65 1.75
CA ASN A 39 -24.13 2.87 2.94
C ASN A 39 -25.56 3.23 2.55
N PHE A 40 -26.51 2.66 3.28
CA PHE A 40 -27.93 2.91 3.18
C PHE A 40 -28.44 3.45 4.51
N ASP A 41 -29.10 4.61 4.49
CA ASP A 41 -29.69 5.20 5.68
C ASP A 41 -30.98 4.45 6.06
N ALA A 42 -30.86 3.60 7.08
CA ALA A 42 -31.94 2.77 7.58
C ALA A 42 -32.95 3.53 8.46
N ASP A 43 -32.66 4.76 8.91
CA ASP A 43 -33.59 5.53 9.75
C ASP A 43 -34.86 5.94 8.97
N LEU A 44 -34.77 5.94 7.63
CA LEU A 44 -35.90 6.13 6.72
C LEU A 44 -36.80 4.89 6.60
N TYR A 45 -36.36 3.71 7.06
CA TYR A 45 -37.10 2.44 6.97
C TYR A 45 -37.03 1.67 8.29
N LYS A 46 -37.97 1.97 9.21
CA LYS A 46 -38.17 1.24 10.49
C LYS A 46 -38.59 -0.25 10.35
N LYS A 47 -38.38 -0.88 9.20
CA LYS A 47 -38.88 -2.23 8.87
C LYS A 47 -38.03 -3.04 7.86
N ALA A 48 -36.85 -2.57 7.45
CA ALA A 48 -36.03 -3.35 6.52
C ALA A 48 -35.46 -4.60 7.24
N GLU A 49 -36.06 -5.77 7.01
CA GLU A 49 -35.56 -7.05 7.53
C GLU A 49 -34.31 -7.53 6.78
N SER A 50 -34.16 -7.16 5.49
CA SER A 50 -32.90 -7.27 4.76
C SER A 50 -32.72 -6.18 3.70
N VAL A 51 -31.47 -5.71 3.57
CA VAL A 51 -30.99 -4.82 2.50
C VAL A 51 -30.03 -5.64 1.64
N LYS A 52 -30.23 -5.64 0.32
CA LYS A 52 -29.35 -6.34 -0.65
C LYS A 52 -28.78 -5.34 -1.64
N TRP A 53 -27.49 -5.44 -1.91
CA TRP A 53 -26.77 -4.56 -2.82
C TRP A 53 -26.53 -5.24 -4.16
N PHE A 54 -26.66 -4.44 -5.23
CA PHE A 54 -26.48 -4.91 -6.59
C PHE A 54 -25.67 -3.94 -7.44
N SER A 55 -25.08 -4.49 -8.49
CA SER A 55 -24.37 -3.78 -9.54
C SER A 55 -24.87 -4.20 -10.92
N SER A 56 -24.92 -3.24 -11.85
CA SER A 56 -25.26 -3.49 -13.25
C SER A 56 -24.27 -4.38 -14.00
N ILE A 57 -23.06 -4.56 -13.46
CA ILE A 57 -22.00 -5.37 -14.06
C ILE A 57 -21.78 -6.65 -13.25
N ASN A 58 -21.67 -6.55 -11.92
CA ASN A 58 -21.33 -7.69 -11.07
C ASN A 58 -22.55 -8.44 -10.50
N GLY A 59 -23.77 -7.93 -10.70
CA GLY A 59 -24.96 -8.52 -10.09
C GLY A 59 -24.96 -8.31 -8.57
N THR A 60 -25.30 -9.33 -7.80
CA THR A 60 -25.39 -9.24 -6.33
C THR A 60 -24.01 -9.04 -5.69
N LEU A 61 -23.92 -8.04 -4.82
CA LEU A 61 -22.68 -7.67 -4.13
C LEU A 61 -22.64 -8.12 -2.67
N GLY A 62 -23.80 -8.23 -2.03
CA GLY A 62 -23.91 -8.57 -0.60
C GLY A 62 -25.15 -7.96 0.03
N GLY A 63 -25.17 -7.84 1.36
CA GLY A 63 -26.31 -7.30 2.09
C GLY A 63 -25.92 -6.60 3.38
N GLY A 64 -26.90 -5.95 4.00
CA GLY A 64 -26.75 -5.11 5.18
C GLY A 64 -26.83 -3.61 4.85
N VAL A 65 -27.00 -2.80 5.90
CA VAL A 65 -27.12 -1.33 5.78
C VAL A 65 -25.81 -0.68 5.30
N SER A 66 -24.68 -1.36 5.48
CA SER A 66 -23.41 -0.99 4.87
C SER A 66 -22.72 -2.21 4.29
N LEU A 67 -21.96 -2.00 3.22
CA LEU A 67 -21.22 -3.05 2.53
C LEU A 67 -19.89 -2.48 2.01
N ALA A 68 -18.82 -3.23 2.20
CA ALA A 68 -17.53 -2.95 1.58
C ALA A 68 -17.23 -4.00 0.52
N VAL A 69 -16.95 -3.57 -0.71
CA VAL A 69 -16.53 -4.44 -1.81
C VAL A 69 -15.19 -3.98 -2.36
N ASN A 70 -14.41 -4.91 -2.90
CA ASN A 70 -13.09 -4.63 -3.49
C ASN A 70 -12.80 -5.50 -4.72
N ASP A 71 -13.85 -6.00 -5.37
CA ASP A 71 -13.79 -6.95 -6.47
C ASP A 71 -14.70 -6.54 -7.65
N LEU A 72 -15.18 -5.29 -7.66
CA LEU A 72 -15.92 -4.74 -8.79
C LEU A 72 -15.08 -4.80 -10.07
N SER A 73 -15.70 -5.31 -11.14
CA SER A 73 -15.09 -5.40 -12.46
C SER A 73 -14.90 -4.02 -13.10
N ALA A 74 -14.02 -3.88 -14.10
CA ALA A 74 -13.88 -2.59 -14.78
C ALA A 74 -15.15 -2.23 -15.56
N GLY A 75 -15.59 -0.99 -15.47
CA GLY A 75 -16.76 -0.46 -16.19
C GLY A 75 -17.50 0.61 -15.40
N MET A 76 -18.58 1.14 -15.97
CA MET A 76 -19.50 2.04 -15.27
C MET A 76 -20.58 1.20 -14.59
N HIS A 77 -20.66 1.24 -13.27
CA HIS A 77 -21.65 0.52 -12.47
C HIS A 77 -22.78 1.47 -12.12
N LYS A 78 -24.02 1.05 -12.34
CA LYS A 78 -25.16 1.50 -11.55
C LYS A 78 -25.24 0.61 -10.32
N ILE A 79 -25.22 1.19 -9.13
CA ILE A 79 -25.35 0.51 -7.85
C ILE A 79 -26.74 0.78 -7.30
N TRP A 80 -27.46 -0.24 -6.87
CA TRP A 80 -28.77 -0.08 -6.24
C TRP A 80 -28.95 -1.05 -5.08
N VAL A 81 -29.96 -0.77 -4.25
CA VAL A 81 -30.40 -1.64 -3.16
C VAL A 81 -31.79 -2.19 -3.42
N GLU A 82 -32.06 -3.42 -2.96
CA GLU A 82 -33.40 -3.98 -2.83
C GLU A 82 -33.69 -4.28 -1.36
N ILE A 83 -34.92 -3.98 -0.91
CA ILE A 83 -35.41 -4.19 0.45
C ILE A 83 -36.56 -5.20 0.38
N ASP A 84 -36.71 -6.07 1.39
CA ASP A 84 -37.67 -7.21 1.39
C ASP A 84 -39.16 -6.85 1.17
N ASP A 85 -39.55 -5.58 1.30
CA ASP A 85 -40.89 -5.14 0.91
C ASP A 85 -40.91 -4.84 -0.59
N SER A 86 -41.85 -5.46 -1.31
CA SER A 86 -42.11 -5.42 -2.76
C SER A 86 -42.35 -4.02 -3.38
N THR A 87 -41.92 -2.94 -2.73
CA THR A 87 -41.94 -1.57 -3.21
C THR A 87 -40.65 -1.24 -3.96
N CYS A 88 -40.76 -1.05 -5.28
CA CYS A 88 -39.69 -0.67 -6.21
C CYS A 88 -39.23 0.79 -6.02
N TYR A 89 -38.58 1.12 -4.91
CA TYR A 89 -37.79 2.36 -4.85
C TYR A 89 -36.40 2.07 -5.39
N GLU A 90 -36.14 2.49 -6.63
CA GLU A 90 -34.81 2.35 -7.25
C GLU A 90 -33.92 3.52 -6.81
N TYR A 91 -33.38 3.44 -5.59
CA TYR A 91 -32.27 4.31 -5.21
C TYR A 91 -31.01 3.77 -5.86
N SER A 92 -30.39 4.59 -6.70
CA SER A 92 -29.16 4.21 -7.36
C SER A 92 -28.16 5.33 -7.41
N ASP A 93 -26.90 4.96 -7.26
CA ASP A 93 -25.76 5.83 -7.51
C ASP A 93 -24.84 5.14 -8.52
N SER A 94 -23.90 5.88 -9.10
CA SER A 94 -23.01 5.36 -10.13
C SER A 94 -21.56 5.49 -9.74
N ILE A 95 -20.78 4.46 -10.06
CA ILE A 95 -19.34 4.45 -9.88
C ILE A 95 -18.64 3.95 -11.14
N LEU A 96 -17.64 4.70 -11.58
CA LEU A 96 -16.75 4.27 -12.64
C LEU A 96 -15.56 3.48 -12.06
N ILE A 97 -15.46 2.21 -12.43
CA ILE A 97 -14.30 1.37 -12.12
C ILE A 97 -13.38 1.34 -13.34
N LYS A 98 -12.22 1.98 -13.24
CA LYS A 98 -11.22 1.99 -14.30
C LYS A 98 -10.36 0.73 -14.25
N PRO A 99 -9.91 0.18 -15.39
CA PRO A 99 -8.86 -0.84 -15.41
C PRO A 99 -7.66 -0.35 -14.59
N TYR A 100 -7.09 -1.22 -13.74
CA TYR A 100 -5.92 -0.83 -12.97
C TYR A 100 -4.74 -0.57 -13.91
N ARG A 101 -4.16 0.62 -13.77
CA ARG A 101 -2.89 1.00 -14.39
C ARG A 101 -2.04 1.58 -13.26
N PRO A 102 -0.88 1.00 -12.94
CA PRO A 102 -0.05 1.56 -11.89
C PRO A 102 0.31 3.00 -12.19
N SER A 103 0.17 3.88 -11.20
CA SER A 103 0.56 5.28 -11.38
C SER A 103 2.05 5.42 -11.64
N ASP A 104 2.45 6.54 -12.23
CA ASP A 104 3.88 6.86 -12.39
C ASP A 104 4.56 7.05 -11.02
N SER A 105 3.80 7.38 -9.97
CA SER A 105 4.31 7.51 -8.61
C SER A 105 4.76 6.16 -8.04
N ILE A 106 3.91 5.12 -8.10
CA ILE A 106 4.31 3.78 -7.62
C ILE A 106 5.42 3.18 -8.48
N LYS A 107 5.39 3.37 -9.81
CA LYS A 107 6.48 2.92 -10.68
C LYS A 107 7.80 3.58 -10.31
N LYS A 108 7.79 4.90 -10.06
CA LYS A 108 8.97 5.64 -9.60
C LYS A 108 9.48 5.13 -8.26
N LEU A 109 8.59 4.95 -7.29
CA LEU A 109 8.95 4.41 -5.97
C LEU A 109 9.60 3.03 -6.11
N VAL A 110 8.98 2.11 -6.85
CA VAL A 110 9.50 0.75 -7.04
C VAL A 110 10.83 0.78 -7.79
N GLN A 111 11.00 1.65 -8.78
CA GLN A 111 12.29 1.84 -9.46
C GLN A 111 13.37 2.37 -8.51
N TRP A 112 13.01 3.22 -7.55
CA TRP A 112 13.95 3.74 -6.57
C TRP A 112 14.28 2.72 -5.49
N MET A 113 13.33 1.90 -5.07
CA MET A 113 13.54 0.83 -4.10
C MET A 113 14.30 -0.36 -4.68
N THR A 114 14.17 -0.65 -5.97
CA THR A 114 14.82 -1.82 -6.58
C THR A 114 16.27 -1.55 -6.97
N GLY A 115 17.16 -2.45 -6.56
CA GLY A 115 18.59 -2.32 -6.79
C GLY A 115 19.46 -3.08 -5.80
N TYR A 116 20.75 -2.80 -5.90
CA TYR A 116 21.76 -3.16 -4.92
C TYR A 116 22.18 -1.93 -4.14
N PHE A 117 22.15 -2.04 -2.82
CA PHE A 117 22.52 -0.98 -1.91
C PHE A 117 23.55 -1.43 -0.90
N SER A 118 24.27 -0.45 -0.35
CA SER A 118 25.38 -0.66 0.57
C SER A 118 25.39 0.43 1.64
N SER A 119 25.58 0.05 2.90
CA SER A 119 25.85 1.02 3.99
C SER A 119 27.34 1.26 4.27
N GLN A 120 28.26 0.59 3.55
CA GLN A 120 29.70 0.72 3.70
C GLN A 120 30.23 2.13 4.02
N ALA A 121 29.87 3.16 3.23
CA ALA A 121 30.37 4.53 3.47
C ALA A 121 30.02 5.07 4.87
N GLN A 122 28.83 4.71 5.38
CA GLN A 122 28.44 5.03 6.75
C GLN A 122 29.17 4.16 7.77
N ALA A 123 29.31 2.86 7.50
CA ALA A 123 30.00 1.94 8.40
C ALA A 123 31.48 2.31 8.61
N ASP A 124 32.14 2.82 7.58
CA ASP A 124 33.55 3.25 7.63
C ASP A 124 33.77 4.49 8.50
N THR A 125 32.72 5.28 8.76
CA THR A 125 32.83 6.61 9.41
C THR A 125 32.03 6.73 10.70
N SER A 126 31.05 5.88 10.94
CA SER A 126 30.18 5.97 12.10
C SER A 126 30.81 5.39 13.36
N THR A 127 30.53 6.02 14.49
CA THR A 127 30.89 5.51 15.83
C THR A 127 29.74 4.71 16.47
N ASP A 128 28.58 4.63 15.81
CA ASP A 128 27.46 3.84 16.31
C ASP A 128 27.72 2.35 16.05
N LYS A 129 27.72 1.54 17.11
CA LYS A 129 27.90 0.08 17.04
C LYS A 129 26.91 -0.62 16.12
N TYR A 130 25.76 -0.01 15.85
CA TYR A 130 24.77 -0.59 14.96
C TYR A 130 25.12 -0.40 13.49
N HIS A 131 25.86 0.64 13.10
CA HIS A 131 26.16 0.94 11.70
C HIS A 131 27.32 0.07 11.18
N VAL A 132 27.03 -1.21 10.98
CA VAL A 132 27.93 -2.15 10.29
C VAL A 132 27.69 -2.11 8.78
N ASP A 133 28.63 -2.65 7.99
CA ASP A 133 28.49 -2.72 6.53
C ASP A 133 27.47 -3.80 6.14
N VAL A 134 26.32 -3.34 5.67
CA VAL A 134 25.18 -4.14 5.25
C VAL A 134 25.01 -4.01 3.74
N ARG A 135 24.85 -5.17 3.10
CA ARG A 135 24.51 -5.30 1.68
C ARG A 135 23.03 -5.61 1.58
N LEU A 136 22.33 -4.83 0.77
CA LEU A 136 20.90 -4.95 0.58
C LEU A 136 20.58 -5.15 -0.91
N ARG A 137 19.82 -6.19 -1.21
CA ARG A 137 19.31 -6.50 -2.54
C ARG A 137 17.79 -6.39 -2.51
N MET A 138 17.24 -5.59 -3.40
CA MET A 138 15.79 -5.41 -3.55
C MET A 138 15.42 -5.67 -5.01
N ARG A 139 14.84 -6.83 -5.30
CA ARG A 139 14.60 -7.30 -6.66
C ARG A 139 13.11 -7.52 -6.91
N ARG A 140 12.58 -6.97 -8.00
CA ARG A 140 11.21 -7.26 -8.45
C ARG A 140 11.09 -8.76 -8.79
N ILE A 141 10.02 -9.41 -8.32
CA ILE A 141 9.67 -10.82 -8.57
C ILE A 141 8.22 -10.93 -9.02
N TRP A 142 7.81 -11.91 -9.82
CA TRP A 142 6.43 -12.00 -10.35
C TRP A 142 5.96 -10.71 -11.06
N PRO A 143 6.61 -10.31 -12.17
CA PRO A 143 6.28 -9.09 -12.90
C PRO A 143 4.85 -9.10 -13.46
N ASP A 144 4.29 -10.27 -13.78
CA ASP A 144 2.94 -10.45 -14.32
C ASP A 144 1.80 -10.03 -13.37
N SER A 145 2.13 -9.73 -12.10
CA SER A 145 1.17 -9.17 -11.15
C SER A 145 0.80 -7.73 -11.55
N SER A 146 -0.34 -7.59 -12.25
CA SER A 146 -0.80 -6.33 -12.83
C SER A 146 -1.07 -5.21 -11.82
N ARG A 147 -1.35 -5.56 -10.55
CA ARG A 147 -1.73 -4.59 -9.50
C ARG A 147 -0.72 -4.37 -8.38
N ASN A 148 0.12 -5.37 -8.11
CA ASN A 148 1.01 -5.35 -6.96
C ASN A 148 2.45 -5.52 -7.41
N PHE A 149 3.34 -4.68 -6.88
CA PHE A 149 4.77 -4.81 -7.04
C PHE A 149 5.36 -5.61 -5.87
N TRP A 150 5.53 -6.91 -6.10
CA TRP A 150 6.27 -7.83 -5.24
C TRP A 150 7.79 -7.65 -5.39
N ILE A 151 8.46 -7.37 -4.30
CA ILE A 151 9.90 -7.13 -4.22
C ILE A 151 10.48 -8.14 -3.23
N TYR A 152 11.36 -9.00 -3.70
CA TYR A 152 12.22 -9.78 -2.82
C TYR A 152 13.30 -8.89 -2.22
N VAL A 153 13.53 -9.03 -0.92
CA VAL A 153 14.48 -8.25 -0.14
C VAL A 153 15.42 -9.19 0.59
N GLU A 154 16.72 -9.02 0.39
CA GLU A 154 17.79 -9.77 1.06
C GLU A 154 18.79 -8.80 1.68
N GLN A 155 19.04 -8.96 2.98
CA GLN A 155 20.01 -8.21 3.73
C GLN A 155 21.03 -9.16 4.36
N ALA A 156 22.30 -8.84 4.17
CA ALA A 156 23.42 -9.58 4.74
C ALA A 156 24.52 -8.62 5.17
N TYR A 157 25.36 -9.06 6.11
CA TYR A 157 26.60 -8.35 6.39
C TYR A 157 27.59 -8.53 5.24
N ALA A 158 28.43 -7.52 5.00
CA ALA A 158 29.39 -7.56 3.91
C ALA A 158 30.44 -8.68 4.05
N GLU A 159 30.77 -9.05 5.29
CA GLU A 159 31.72 -10.12 5.61
C GLU A 159 31.22 -11.53 5.29
N ASP A 160 29.89 -11.74 5.30
CA ASP A 160 29.27 -13.03 4.97
C ASP A 160 27.91 -12.83 4.27
N THR A 161 27.97 -12.60 2.97
CA THR A 161 26.75 -12.46 2.17
C THR A 161 26.03 -13.78 1.90
N ALA A 162 26.63 -14.92 2.22
CA ALA A 162 26.03 -16.24 2.02
C ALA A 162 25.08 -16.62 3.17
N GLN A 163 25.10 -15.85 4.27
CA GLN A 163 24.21 -16.01 5.41
C GLN A 163 23.41 -14.72 5.66
N PRO A 164 22.43 -14.38 4.79
CA PRO A 164 21.61 -13.20 5.00
C PRO A 164 20.84 -13.32 6.32
N TYR A 165 20.96 -12.31 7.18
CA TYR A 165 20.24 -12.28 8.45
C TYR A 165 18.75 -11.95 8.27
N ARG A 166 18.35 -11.43 7.10
CA ARG A 166 16.96 -11.10 6.79
C ARG A 166 16.65 -11.28 5.31
N GLN A 167 15.67 -12.13 5.04
CA GLN A 167 15.01 -12.25 3.74
C GLN A 167 13.51 -11.95 3.90
N ARG A 168 12.93 -11.14 3.01
CA ARG A 168 11.50 -10.77 3.02
C ARG A 168 10.95 -10.68 1.60
N VAL A 169 9.64 -10.75 1.48
CA VAL A 169 8.93 -10.27 0.29
C VAL A 169 8.08 -9.08 0.69
N TYR A 170 8.20 -7.98 -0.04
CA TYR A 170 7.35 -6.80 0.10
C TYR A 170 6.35 -6.78 -1.04
N LYS A 171 5.08 -6.55 -0.74
CA LYS A 171 4.04 -6.30 -1.74
C LYS A 171 3.70 -4.82 -1.68
N VAL A 172 4.15 -4.05 -2.66
CA VAL A 172 3.88 -2.62 -2.78
C VAL A 172 2.67 -2.41 -3.68
N TYR A 173 1.69 -1.64 -3.22
CA TYR A 173 0.43 -1.43 -3.93
C TYR A 173 -0.19 -0.07 -3.60
N GLU A 174 -1.11 0.37 -4.45
CA GLU A 174 -1.90 1.57 -4.25
C GLU A 174 -3.26 1.21 -3.65
N ALA A 175 -3.66 1.92 -2.61
CA ALA A 175 -4.98 1.78 -2.01
C ALA A 175 -5.41 3.09 -1.34
N ASN A 176 -6.64 3.53 -1.63
CA ASN A 176 -7.25 4.74 -1.06
C ASN A 176 -6.39 6.00 -1.27
N GLY A 177 -5.84 6.17 -2.47
CA GLY A 177 -5.03 7.34 -2.84
C GLY A 177 -3.62 7.39 -2.24
N GLN A 178 -3.17 6.31 -1.59
CA GLN A 178 -1.83 6.24 -0.98
C GLN A 178 -1.11 4.96 -1.41
N ILE A 179 0.22 5.02 -1.49
CA ILE A 179 1.06 3.83 -1.72
C ILE A 179 1.38 3.20 -0.38
N LYS A 180 1.27 1.88 -0.29
CA LYS A 180 1.51 1.08 0.92
C LYS A 180 2.30 -0.16 0.58
N ASP A 181 2.93 -0.76 1.58
CA ASP A 181 3.43 -2.13 1.45
C ASP A 181 2.85 -3.09 2.52
N GLU A 182 2.90 -4.37 2.17
CA GLU A 182 2.75 -5.49 3.10
C GLU A 182 4.08 -6.24 3.14
N VAL A 183 4.52 -6.61 4.35
CA VAL A 183 5.79 -7.31 4.57
C VAL A 183 5.51 -8.77 4.88
N TYR A 184 6.15 -9.67 4.16
CA TYR A 184 6.02 -11.11 4.32
C TYR A 184 7.36 -11.75 4.70
N LYS A 185 7.31 -12.73 5.61
CA LYS A 185 8.39 -13.71 5.76
C LYS A 185 8.23 -14.79 4.69
N ILE A 186 9.34 -15.47 4.40
CA ILE A 186 9.38 -16.56 3.44
C ILE A 186 9.59 -17.84 4.24
N ALA A 187 8.67 -18.80 4.12
CA ALA A 187 8.89 -20.13 4.67
C ALA A 187 10.05 -20.80 3.92
N GLY A 188 11.03 -21.36 4.64
CA GLY A 188 12.22 -21.96 4.02
C GLY A 188 13.12 -20.94 3.29
N ASP A 189 13.24 -19.72 3.83
CA ASP A 189 14.04 -18.61 3.27
C ASP A 189 15.47 -18.99 2.80
N SER A 190 16.13 -19.93 3.48
CA SER A 190 17.42 -20.51 3.08
C SER A 190 17.48 -21.02 1.63
N LEU A 191 16.36 -21.44 1.03
CA LEU A 191 16.29 -21.87 -0.37
C LEU A 191 16.43 -20.71 -1.38
N PHE A 192 16.27 -19.47 -0.91
CA PHE A 192 16.23 -18.25 -1.73
C PHE A 192 17.46 -17.36 -1.56
N VAL A 193 18.47 -17.79 -0.81
CA VAL A 193 19.74 -17.07 -0.74
C VAL A 193 20.30 -16.89 -2.15
N TYR A 194 20.65 -15.65 -2.51
CA TYR A 194 21.11 -15.28 -3.86
C TYR A 194 20.09 -15.42 -4.98
N ALA A 195 18.83 -15.77 -4.70
CA ALA A 195 17.81 -15.92 -5.73
C ALA A 195 17.51 -14.59 -6.46
N TRP A 196 17.85 -13.44 -5.89
CA TRP A 196 17.77 -12.13 -6.56
C TRP A 196 18.58 -12.05 -7.87
N GLN A 197 19.58 -12.91 -8.07
CA GLN A 197 20.34 -13.02 -9.32
C GLN A 197 19.50 -13.60 -10.45
N TYR A 198 18.48 -14.39 -10.11
CA TYR A 198 17.69 -15.23 -10.99
C TYR A 198 16.20 -15.12 -10.59
N PRO A 199 15.51 -14.01 -10.91
CA PRO A 199 14.13 -13.76 -10.47
C PRO A 199 13.14 -14.88 -10.80
N GLU A 200 13.39 -15.66 -11.85
CA GLU A 200 12.63 -16.83 -12.24
C GLU A 200 12.61 -17.93 -11.17
N LYS A 201 13.59 -17.98 -10.25
CA LYS A 201 13.58 -18.92 -9.12
C LYS A 201 12.39 -18.70 -8.19
N PHE A 202 11.85 -17.49 -8.14
CA PHE A 202 10.66 -17.17 -7.34
C PHE A 202 9.37 -17.72 -7.97
N ASN A 203 9.39 -18.23 -9.21
CA ASN A 203 8.21 -18.90 -9.77
C ASN A 203 7.87 -20.21 -9.01
N ASN A 204 8.83 -20.75 -8.26
CA ASN A 204 8.62 -21.91 -7.40
C ASN A 204 8.16 -21.54 -5.98
N LEU A 205 8.13 -20.25 -5.65
CA LEU A 205 7.60 -19.76 -4.37
C LEU A 205 6.12 -19.46 -4.54
N SER A 206 5.25 -20.21 -3.85
CA SER A 206 3.83 -19.90 -3.82
C SER A 206 3.58 -18.69 -2.93
N LYS A 207 2.49 -17.96 -3.19
CA LYS A 207 2.02 -16.92 -2.25
C LYS A 207 1.57 -17.52 -0.92
N ASP A 208 1.22 -18.81 -0.89
CA ASP A 208 0.86 -19.52 0.34
C ASP A 208 2.09 -19.81 1.23
N ASP A 209 3.30 -19.78 0.66
CA ASP A 209 4.56 -19.91 1.40
C ASP A 209 4.99 -18.57 2.04
N LEU A 210 4.21 -17.51 1.85
CA LEU A 210 4.45 -16.19 2.42
C LEU A 210 3.64 -16.00 3.71
N GLU A 211 4.34 -15.78 4.81
CA GLU A 211 3.70 -15.45 6.08
C GLU A 211 3.63 -13.93 6.25
N LEU A 212 2.42 -13.36 6.22
CA LEU A 212 2.21 -11.93 6.45
C LEU A 212 2.71 -11.53 7.84
N LYS A 213 3.48 -10.45 7.92
CA LYS A 213 3.76 -9.73 9.17
C LYS A 213 2.72 -8.63 9.36
N PRO A 214 1.63 -8.89 10.10
CA PRO A 214 0.55 -7.92 10.23
C PRO A 214 1.06 -6.62 10.85
N CYS A 215 0.55 -5.50 10.34
CA CYS A 215 0.84 -4.15 10.82
C CYS A 215 2.32 -3.71 10.75
N CYS A 216 3.19 -4.46 10.07
CA CYS A 216 4.59 -4.08 9.85
C CYS A 216 4.85 -3.46 8.48
N GLY A 217 3.80 -3.27 7.68
CA GLY A 217 3.87 -2.50 6.44
C GLY A 217 3.99 -1.00 6.69
N MET A 218 4.44 -0.30 5.65
CA MET A 218 4.70 1.12 5.62
C MET A 218 3.73 1.83 4.68
N TYR A 219 3.52 3.11 4.97
CA TYR A 219 2.77 4.05 4.15
C TYR A 219 3.76 5.01 3.53
N PHE A 220 3.64 5.27 2.23
CA PHE A 220 4.59 6.06 1.46
C PHE A 220 3.94 7.36 1.01
N ASP A 221 4.54 8.47 1.39
CA ASP A 221 4.12 9.82 1.04
C ASP A 221 5.18 10.47 0.16
N TRP A 222 4.75 11.13 -0.91
CA TRP A 222 5.63 11.90 -1.78
C TRP A 222 5.89 13.28 -1.17
N ASP A 223 7.16 13.64 -0.99
CA ASP A 223 7.60 14.98 -0.63
C ASP A 223 8.09 15.73 -1.89
N PRO A 224 7.27 16.64 -2.44
CA PRO A 224 7.64 17.37 -3.66
C PRO A 224 8.75 18.41 -3.44
N GLN A 225 8.97 18.89 -2.22
CA GLN A 225 9.97 19.92 -1.94
C GLN A 225 11.38 19.32 -1.95
N ASN A 226 11.53 18.14 -1.34
CA ASN A 226 12.80 17.45 -1.26
C ASN A 226 12.98 16.36 -2.33
N HIS A 227 11.98 16.17 -3.19
CA HIS A 227 11.97 15.16 -4.26
C HIS A 227 12.26 13.73 -3.77
N LEU A 228 11.63 13.35 -2.66
CA LEU A 228 11.82 12.04 -2.04
C LEU A 228 10.49 11.40 -1.64
N PHE A 229 10.49 10.10 -1.38
CA PHE A 229 9.40 9.45 -0.65
C PHE A 229 9.76 9.32 0.82
N ILE A 230 8.80 9.61 1.70
CA ILE A 230 8.88 9.34 3.14
C ILE A 230 8.00 8.14 3.41
N ALA A 231 8.53 7.12 4.08
CA ALA A 231 7.81 5.92 4.44
C ALA A 231 7.80 5.74 5.95
N ASN A 232 6.65 5.37 6.52
CA ASN A 232 6.52 5.09 7.96
C ASN A 232 5.60 3.90 8.26
N THR A 233 5.92 3.12 9.29
CA THR A 233 4.96 2.19 9.92
C THR A 233 3.86 2.95 10.65
N SER A 234 2.64 2.39 10.70
CA SER A 234 1.54 3.01 11.45
C SER A 234 1.55 2.63 12.94
N GLY A 235 1.91 3.62 13.77
CA GLY A 235 1.82 3.52 15.23
C GLY A 235 2.65 2.37 15.83
N GLN A 236 2.10 1.70 16.84
CA GLN A 236 2.83 0.71 17.67
C GLN A 236 2.40 -0.75 17.39
N LYS A 237 1.80 -1.01 16.22
CA LYS A 237 1.11 -2.27 15.94
C LYS A 237 2.02 -3.35 15.35
N CYS A 238 3.20 -3.00 14.81
CA CYS A 238 4.17 -3.99 14.35
C CYS A 238 4.82 -4.69 15.54
N ARG A 239 4.27 -5.84 15.95
CA ARG A 239 4.78 -6.62 17.09
C ARG A 239 6.12 -7.26 16.76
N ALA A 240 7.03 -7.19 17.74
CA ALA A 240 8.34 -7.84 17.67
C ALA A 240 8.27 -9.23 18.29
N GLY A 241 8.94 -10.20 17.67
CA GLY A 241 9.17 -11.53 18.24
C GLY A 241 10.48 -11.62 19.02
N ILE A 242 10.97 -10.49 19.56
CA ILE A 242 12.29 -10.38 20.18
C ILE A 242 12.11 -10.17 21.69
N PRO A 243 12.76 -10.97 22.55
CA PRO A 243 12.68 -10.77 24.00
C PRO A 243 13.01 -9.34 24.42
N GLY A 244 12.15 -8.73 25.23
CA GLY A 244 12.31 -7.34 25.69
C GLY A 244 11.79 -6.26 24.74
N VAL A 245 11.51 -6.60 23.47
CA VAL A 245 10.95 -5.67 22.46
C VAL A 245 9.47 -5.96 22.25
N SER A 246 8.62 -4.96 22.44
CA SER A 246 7.16 -5.07 22.34
C SER A 246 6.62 -4.68 20.96
N TYR A 247 7.23 -3.69 20.31
CA TYR A 247 6.90 -3.30 18.94
C TYR A 247 8.12 -2.65 18.27
N ILE A 248 8.09 -2.59 16.95
CA ILE A 248 9.09 -1.92 16.12
C ILE A 248 8.40 -0.80 15.35
N THR A 249 9.06 0.35 15.23
CA THR A 249 8.70 1.38 14.25
C THR A 249 9.79 1.49 13.20
N SER A 250 9.39 1.80 11.98
CA SER A 250 10.30 2.03 10.86
C SER A 250 9.99 3.37 10.21
N GLU A 251 11.02 4.17 9.95
CA GLU A 251 11.01 5.34 9.06
C GLU A 251 11.99 5.10 7.92
N SER A 252 11.67 5.55 6.71
CA SER A 252 12.60 5.53 5.58
C SER A 252 12.41 6.74 4.68
N LYS A 253 13.52 7.24 4.13
CA LYS A 253 13.50 8.28 3.08
C LYS A 253 14.10 7.70 1.82
N ILE A 254 13.36 7.68 0.72
CA ILE A 254 13.77 7.04 -0.54
C ILE A 254 14.03 8.12 -1.61
N LEU A 255 15.26 8.12 -2.11
CA LEU A 255 15.76 8.96 -3.22
C LEU A 255 16.17 8.06 -4.41
N PRO A 256 16.44 8.61 -5.60
CA PRO A 256 16.82 7.80 -6.77
C PRO A 256 18.06 6.92 -6.54
N ASN A 257 19.04 7.43 -5.80
CA ASN A 257 20.38 6.86 -5.63
C ASN A 257 20.72 6.49 -4.18
N GLN A 258 19.79 6.66 -3.24
CA GLN A 258 20.01 6.39 -1.82
C GLN A 258 18.66 6.16 -1.14
N PHE A 259 18.65 5.41 -0.06
CA PHE A 259 17.58 5.55 0.91
C PHE A 259 18.09 5.39 2.34
N THR A 260 17.31 5.88 3.30
CA THR A 260 17.57 5.69 4.73
C THR A 260 16.61 4.69 5.34
N SER A 261 17.04 3.98 6.38
CA SER A 261 16.19 3.06 7.14
C SER A 261 16.45 3.24 8.63
N TRP A 262 15.40 3.56 9.39
CA TRP A 262 15.48 3.74 10.82
C TRP A 262 14.50 2.83 11.54
N ASP A 263 14.99 1.66 11.93
CA ASP A 263 14.22 0.65 12.66
C ASP A 263 14.53 0.73 14.16
N LEU A 264 13.53 1.07 14.96
CA LEU A 264 13.65 1.18 16.42
C LEU A 264 12.72 0.20 17.13
N GLY A 265 13.26 -0.55 18.08
CA GLY A 265 12.51 -1.47 18.94
C GLY A 265 12.19 -0.84 20.28
N TYR A 266 10.93 -0.90 20.68
CA TYR A 266 10.39 -0.29 21.90
C TYR A 266 9.91 -1.35 22.89
N ASN A 267 10.06 -1.09 24.19
CA ASN A 267 9.47 -1.93 25.24
C ASN A 267 7.99 -1.57 25.53
N LYS A 268 7.37 -2.23 26.51
CA LYS A 268 5.95 -1.99 26.88
C LYS A 268 5.68 -0.59 27.44
N LYS A 269 6.72 0.14 27.87
CA LYS A 269 6.63 1.51 28.39
C LYS A 269 6.81 2.57 27.30
N GLY A 270 7.09 2.15 26.06
CA GLY A 270 7.36 3.07 24.95
C GLY A 270 8.78 3.62 24.94
N GLU A 271 9.73 2.99 25.64
CA GLU A 271 11.14 3.36 25.63
C GLU A 271 11.87 2.60 24.53
N VAL A 272 12.78 3.27 23.81
CA VAL A 272 13.66 2.63 22.82
C VAL A 272 14.65 1.72 23.55
N VAL A 273 14.65 0.44 23.20
CA VAL A 273 15.53 -0.58 23.80
C VAL A 273 16.41 -1.29 22.76
N MET A 274 16.17 -1.05 21.47
CA MET A 274 16.92 -1.64 20.36
C MET A 274 16.91 -0.72 19.14
N GLY A 275 18.01 -0.68 18.38
CA GLY A 275 18.12 0.09 17.14
C GLY A 275 19.18 1.20 17.20
N PRO A 276 19.59 1.73 16.03
CA PRO A 276 20.65 2.73 15.91
C PRO A 276 20.20 4.13 16.37
N HIS A 277 21.15 4.96 16.80
CA HIS A 277 20.87 6.35 17.22
C HIS A 277 20.50 7.27 16.06
N SER A 278 20.92 6.92 14.84
CA SER A 278 20.52 7.58 13.60
C SER A 278 20.18 6.56 12.52
N PRO A 279 19.50 6.96 11.43
CA PRO A 279 19.13 6.02 10.38
C PRO A 279 20.35 5.39 9.71
N TYR A 280 20.22 4.13 9.28
CA TYR A 280 21.10 3.56 8.28
C TYR A 280 21.00 4.38 6.98
N ILE A 281 22.14 4.57 6.31
CA ILE A 281 22.23 5.24 5.01
C ILE A 281 22.70 4.20 3.98
N PHE A 282 21.82 3.87 3.03
CA PHE A 282 22.08 2.89 1.98
C PHE A 282 22.29 3.58 0.65
N GLU A 283 23.53 3.59 0.15
CA GLU A 283 23.86 4.10 -1.18
C GLU A 283 23.53 3.06 -2.25
N LYS A 284 22.82 3.47 -3.30
CA LYS A 284 22.52 2.58 -4.43
C LYS A 284 23.75 2.42 -5.30
N ARG A 285 24.21 1.18 -5.43
CA ARG A 285 25.36 0.78 -6.26
C ARG A 285 24.94 0.33 -7.67
N TYR A 286 23.74 -0.23 -7.80
CA TYR A 286 23.24 -0.73 -9.08
C TYR A 286 21.71 -0.70 -9.12
N ASN A 287 21.12 -0.36 -10.27
CA ASN A 287 19.67 -0.38 -10.48
C ASN A 287 19.23 -1.75 -11.02
N TYR A 288 18.12 -2.26 -10.52
CA TYR A 288 17.44 -3.39 -11.14
C TYR A 288 16.24 -2.92 -11.96
N SER A 289 15.93 -3.68 -13.02
CA SER A 289 14.69 -3.50 -13.78
C SER A 289 13.48 -3.75 -12.89
N ILE A 290 12.41 -2.98 -13.13
CA ILE A 290 11.08 -3.22 -12.57
C ILE A 290 10.13 -3.93 -13.55
N GLU A 291 10.57 -4.05 -14.81
CA GLU A 291 9.99 -4.90 -15.85
C GLU A 291 10.50 -6.34 -15.69
#